data_AF-A0A368GQG1-F1
#
_entry.id   AF-A0A368GQG1-F1
#
_cell.length_a   1.000
_cell.length_b   1.000
_cell.length_c   1.000
_cell.angle_alpha   90.00
_cell.angle_beta   90.00
_cell.angle_gamma   90.00
#
_symmetry.space_group_name_H-M   'P 1'
#
loop_
_entity.id
_entity.type
_entity.pdbx_description
1 polymer ?
#
loop_
_entity_poly.entity_id
_entity_poly.type
_entity_poly.pdbx_seq_one_letter_code
_entity_poly.pdbx_strand_id
1 'polypeptide(L)'
;MVLSNLRSAKVATKYHLAGCVIEKNFSTMLTAILCYLFDETRFTKHKRNLTAEMYHKRFCEAQNEHDSLTNLRSELKVVDLKGWSLIAVVRDPLERFVSGFANKCLRRCEFNSHLHEYQVLKFDTFNPRGFIDKLLTILKKHKVSEKSINFIRTSVASGRTSHSTKDSVERQETKNTILSSEYLTDLLIKMYFYDFVLFGFPIPEATYDE
;
A
#
# COMPACT_ATOMS: atom_id res chain seq x y z
N MET A 1 -4.51 4.78 8.14
CA MET A 1 -3.65 3.88 7.33
C MET A 1 -4.50 2.69 6.90
N VAL A 2 -5.35 2.88 5.87
CA VAL A 2 -6.25 1.81 5.39
C VAL A 2 -5.47 0.98 4.38
N LEU A 3 -5.26 -0.29 4.75
CA LEU A 3 -4.57 -1.30 3.96
C LEU A 3 -5.27 -1.44 2.60
N SER A 4 -4.51 -1.31 1.52
CA SER A 4 -4.90 -1.79 0.18
C SER A 4 -5.46 -3.22 0.27
N ASN A 5 -6.29 -3.65 -0.69
CA ASN A 5 -6.69 -5.06 -0.93
C ASN A 5 -5.48 -5.97 -1.24
N LEU A 6 -4.46 -5.95 -0.40
CA LEU A 6 -3.63 -7.09 -0.17
C LEU A 6 -4.49 -8.04 0.62
N ARG A 7 -4.71 -9.23 0.07
CA ARG A 7 -5.12 -10.41 0.83
C ARG A 7 -4.31 -10.48 2.12
N SER A 8 -4.83 -9.87 3.18
CA SER A 8 -4.05 -9.47 4.35
C SER A 8 -3.88 -10.64 5.29
N ALA A 9 -4.82 -11.59 5.25
CA ALA A 9 -4.71 -12.86 5.93
C ALA A 9 -3.92 -13.86 5.07
N LYS A 10 -2.92 -14.51 5.68
CA LYS A 10 -2.26 -15.71 5.16
C LYS A 10 -2.62 -16.88 6.06
N VAL A 11 -2.86 -18.05 5.48
CA VAL A 11 -3.33 -19.20 6.25
C VAL A 11 -2.44 -20.43 6.08
N ALA A 12 -2.37 -21.23 7.13
CA ALA A 12 -1.84 -22.58 7.11
C ALA A 12 -2.91 -23.51 7.69
N THR A 13 -3.77 -24.00 6.81
CA THR A 13 -5.00 -24.74 7.16
C THR A 13 -4.71 -26.02 7.95
N LYS A 14 -3.63 -26.74 7.59
CA LYS A 14 -3.13 -27.93 8.30
C LYS A 14 -2.93 -27.70 9.80
N TYR A 15 -2.62 -26.47 10.20
CA TYR A 15 -2.31 -26.10 11.58
C TYR A 15 -3.36 -25.19 12.22
N HIS A 16 -4.46 -24.89 11.53
CA HIS A 16 -5.46 -23.92 11.97
C HIS A 16 -4.85 -22.55 12.35
N LEU A 17 -3.88 -22.09 11.56
CA LEU A 17 -3.21 -20.80 11.75
C LEU A 17 -3.65 -19.81 10.68
N ALA A 18 -4.00 -18.60 11.10
CA ALA A 18 -4.21 -17.47 10.20
C ALA A 18 -3.43 -16.25 10.71
N GLY A 19 -2.62 -15.65 9.85
CA GLY A 19 -1.82 -14.48 10.18
C GLY A 19 -2.25 -13.24 9.41
N CYS A 20 -2.49 -12.14 10.14
CA CYS A 20 -2.68 -10.82 9.55
C CYS A 20 -1.32 -10.17 9.24
N VAL A 21 -1.06 -9.94 7.96
CA VAL A 21 0.19 -9.38 7.46
C VAL A 21 0.10 -7.86 7.43
N ILE A 22 0.53 -7.24 8.53
CA ILE A 22 0.60 -5.79 8.66
C ILE A 22 1.96 -5.31 8.12
N GLU A 23 1.96 -4.48 7.08
CA GLU A 23 3.21 -3.99 6.46
C GLU A 23 4.20 -3.43 7.49
N LYS A 24 5.49 -3.76 7.28
CA LYS A 24 6.63 -3.32 8.10
C LYS A 24 6.70 -3.88 9.53
N ASN A 25 5.78 -4.77 9.90
CA ASN A 25 5.86 -5.57 11.12
C ASN A 25 6.21 -7.02 10.80
N PHE A 26 7.42 -7.26 10.26
CA PHE A 26 7.84 -8.61 9.89
C PHE A 26 6.98 -9.25 8.77
N SER A 27 6.27 -8.42 7.99
CA SER A 27 5.25 -8.84 7.02
C SER A 27 5.74 -9.85 5.98
N THR A 28 6.92 -9.63 5.41
CA THR A 28 7.50 -10.54 4.40
C THR A 28 7.82 -11.91 4.98
N MET A 29 8.41 -11.93 6.18
CA MET A 29 8.81 -13.17 6.83
C MET A 29 7.60 -13.94 7.35
N LEU A 30 6.62 -13.26 7.94
CA LEU A 30 5.36 -13.88 8.35
C LEU A 30 4.62 -14.51 7.16
N THR A 31 4.63 -13.84 6.00
CA THR A 31 4.09 -14.39 4.75
C THR A 31 4.84 -15.66 4.33
N ALA A 32 6.17 -15.63 4.38
CA ALA A 32 7.00 -16.78 4.03
C ALA A 32 6.78 -17.98 4.97
N ILE A 33 6.67 -17.73 6.28
CA ILE A 33 6.40 -18.75 7.30
C ILE A 33 5.04 -19.40 7.05
N LEU A 34 3.98 -18.61 6.86
CA LEU A 34 2.64 -19.15 6.63
C LEU A 34 2.52 -19.85 5.28
N CYS A 35 3.26 -19.41 4.25
CA CYS A 35 3.36 -20.13 2.98
C CYS A 35 4.10 -21.46 3.12
N TYR A 36 5.21 -21.50 3.88
CA TYR A 36 5.91 -22.75 4.19
C TYR A 36 4.98 -23.72 4.92
N LEU A 37 4.30 -23.27 5.99
CA LEU A 37 3.39 -24.10 6.79
C LEU A 37 2.12 -24.53 6.03
N PHE A 38 1.74 -23.80 4.98
CA PHE A 38 0.64 -24.18 4.11
C PHE A 38 0.96 -25.42 3.27
N ASP A 39 2.19 -25.53 2.77
CA ASP A 39 2.66 -26.68 1.98
C ASP A 39 4.19 -26.87 2.11
N GLU A 40 4.63 -27.53 3.18
CA GLU A 40 6.06 -27.68 3.46
C GLU A 40 6.77 -28.52 2.40
N THR A 41 6.05 -29.52 1.86
CA THR A 41 6.58 -30.47 0.87
C THR A 41 6.91 -29.74 -0.43
N ARG A 42 5.96 -28.96 -0.94
CA ARG A 42 6.18 -28.19 -2.17
C ARG A 42 7.21 -27.09 -1.95
N PHE A 43 7.22 -26.42 -0.80
CA PHE A 43 8.18 -25.36 -0.49
C PHE A 43 9.63 -25.89 -0.45
N THR A 44 9.86 -27.00 0.25
CA THR A 44 11.18 -27.65 0.36
C THR A 44 11.64 -28.29 -0.96
N LYS A 45 10.74 -28.94 -1.70
CA LYS A 45 11.03 -29.51 -3.02
C LYS A 45 11.55 -28.46 -4.02
N HIS A 46 11.03 -27.24 -3.95
CA HIS A 46 11.48 -26.12 -4.79
C HIS A 46 12.70 -25.38 -4.21
N LYS A 47 13.34 -25.91 -3.16
CA LYS A 47 14.51 -25.34 -2.47
C LYS A 47 14.30 -23.86 -2.09
N ARG A 48 13.08 -23.51 -1.69
CA ARG A 48 12.74 -22.15 -1.25
C ARG A 48 13.34 -21.89 0.13
N ASN A 49 13.66 -20.63 0.41
CA ASN A 49 14.14 -20.16 1.71
C ASN A 49 13.21 -19.05 2.20
N LEU A 50 12.90 -19.05 3.50
CA LEU A 50 12.10 -18.03 4.16
C LEU A 50 12.66 -16.61 3.95
N THR A 51 13.99 -16.45 3.93
CA THR A 51 14.64 -15.15 3.74
C THR A 51 14.69 -14.70 2.28
N ALA A 52 14.50 -15.62 1.33
CA ALA A 52 14.57 -15.34 -0.12
C ALA A 52 13.18 -15.05 -0.73
N GLU A 53 12.10 -15.13 0.06
CA GLU A 53 10.77 -14.74 -0.41
C GLU A 53 10.73 -13.24 -0.68
N MET A 54 10.44 -12.89 -1.93
CA MET A 54 10.27 -11.51 -2.38
C MET A 54 8.79 -11.18 -2.46
N TYR A 55 8.43 -9.98 -2.00
CA TYR A 55 7.06 -9.47 -2.08
C TYR A 55 6.45 -9.53 -3.49
N HIS A 56 7.28 -9.41 -4.54
CA HIS A 56 6.84 -9.42 -5.94
C HIS A 56 6.77 -10.83 -6.58
N LYS A 57 7.23 -11.88 -5.90
CA LYS A 57 7.23 -13.25 -6.43
C LYS A 57 6.91 -14.25 -5.31
N ARG A 58 5.68 -14.13 -4.80
CA ARG A 58 5.18 -14.93 -3.68
C ARG A 58 4.86 -16.34 -4.14
N PHE A 59 5.45 -17.34 -3.48
CA PHE A 59 5.28 -18.74 -3.87
C PHE A 59 3.85 -19.27 -3.71
N CYS A 60 3.16 -18.85 -2.63
CA CYS A 60 1.78 -19.24 -2.33
C CYS A 60 0.74 -18.21 -2.79
N GLU A 61 1.11 -17.32 -3.72
CA GLU A 61 0.19 -16.28 -4.22
C GLU A 61 -1.15 -16.88 -4.63
N ALA A 62 -2.23 -16.22 -4.21
CA ALA A 62 -3.62 -16.58 -4.46
C ALA A 62 -4.08 -17.96 -3.92
N GLN A 63 -3.22 -18.73 -3.24
CA GLN A 63 -3.54 -20.06 -2.72
C GLN A 63 -3.89 -20.06 -1.24
N ASN A 64 -3.11 -19.34 -0.43
CA ASN A 64 -3.29 -19.29 1.02
C ASN A 64 -3.58 -17.87 1.52
N GLU A 65 -4.15 -17.05 0.65
CA GLU A 65 -4.28 -15.62 0.83
C GLU A 65 -5.76 -15.23 0.77
N HIS A 66 -6.25 -14.50 1.78
CA HIS A 66 -7.63 -14.04 1.83
C HIS A 66 -7.73 -12.55 2.15
N ASP A 67 -8.71 -11.88 1.56
CA ASP A 67 -8.95 -10.44 1.73
C ASP A 67 -9.61 -10.08 3.06
N SER A 68 -10.36 -11.01 3.65
CA SER A 68 -11.03 -10.80 4.93
C SER A 68 -11.17 -12.11 5.72
N LEU A 69 -11.35 -11.99 7.03
CA LEU A 69 -11.69 -13.14 7.88
C LEU A 69 -13.06 -13.74 7.51
N THR A 70 -13.97 -12.94 6.95
CA THR A 70 -15.27 -13.41 6.47
C THR A 70 -15.11 -14.34 5.26
N ASN A 71 -14.27 -13.95 4.30
CA ASN A 71 -13.98 -14.80 3.13
C ASN A 71 -13.31 -16.10 3.57
N LEU A 72 -12.35 -16.01 4.51
CA LEU A 72 -11.71 -17.19 5.08
C LEU A 72 -12.72 -18.16 5.69
N ARG A 73 -13.66 -17.68 6.52
CA ARG A 73 -14.71 -18.54 7.13
C ARG A 73 -15.58 -19.20 6.07
N SER A 74 -15.97 -18.44 5.05
CA SER A 74 -16.79 -18.92 3.94
C SER A 74 -16.08 -20.02 3.14
N GLU A 75 -14.81 -19.82 2.79
CA GLU A 75 -14.01 -20.79 2.04
C GLU A 75 -13.74 -22.07 2.84
N LEU A 76 -13.49 -21.94 4.15
CA LEU A 76 -13.32 -23.06 5.07
C LEU A 76 -14.65 -23.77 5.41
N LYS A 77 -15.80 -23.19 5.03
CA LYS A 77 -17.14 -23.67 5.39
C LYS A 77 -17.34 -23.82 6.90
N VAL A 78 -16.80 -22.89 7.67
CA VAL A 78 -16.92 -22.86 9.14
C VAL A 78 -17.77 -21.68 9.58
N VAL A 79 -18.56 -21.87 10.64
CA VAL A 79 -19.40 -20.81 11.22
C VAL A 79 -18.53 -19.76 11.92
N ASP A 80 -17.51 -20.21 12.64
CA ASP A 80 -16.53 -19.38 13.31
C ASP A 80 -15.11 -19.96 13.16
N LEU A 81 -14.11 -19.23 13.67
CA LEU A 81 -12.71 -19.67 13.68
C LEU A 81 -12.34 -20.26 15.04
N LYS A 82 -13.29 -20.89 15.75
CA LYS A 82 -13.00 -21.51 17.05
C LYS A 82 -11.98 -22.64 16.87
N GLY A 83 -10.93 -22.62 17.69
CA GLY A 83 -9.79 -23.54 17.57
C GLY A 83 -8.70 -23.07 16.60
N TRP A 84 -8.91 -21.98 15.86
CA TRP A 84 -7.84 -21.33 15.09
C TRP A 84 -7.06 -20.36 15.97
N SER A 85 -5.75 -20.28 15.72
CA SER A 85 -4.93 -19.19 16.25
C SER A 85 -4.81 -18.08 15.21
N LEU A 86 -5.33 -16.91 15.56
CA LEU A 86 -5.20 -15.68 14.77
C LEU A 86 -3.96 -14.92 15.27
N ILE A 87 -2.94 -14.81 14.42
CA ILE A 87 -1.68 -14.16 14.77
C ILE A 87 -1.54 -12.82 14.04
N ALA A 88 -1.04 -11.82 14.75
CA ALA A 88 -0.59 -10.57 14.17
C ALA A 88 0.75 -10.22 14.79
N VAL A 89 1.72 -9.88 13.95
CA VAL A 89 3.02 -9.40 14.43
C VAL A 89 2.99 -7.88 14.40
N VAL A 90 3.37 -7.27 15.52
CA VAL A 90 3.56 -5.83 15.65
C VAL A 90 5.04 -5.55 15.94
N ARG A 91 5.49 -4.37 15.56
CA ARG A 91 6.85 -3.86 15.78
C ARG A 91 6.75 -2.54 16.54
N ASP A 92 7.81 -2.21 17.27
CA ASP A 92 7.99 -0.88 17.85
C ASP A 92 7.58 0.22 16.82
N PRO A 93 6.74 1.20 17.20
CA PRO A 93 6.22 2.18 16.26
C PRO A 93 7.28 3.02 15.56
N LEU A 94 8.35 3.42 16.27
CA LEU A 94 9.45 4.20 15.70
C LEU A 94 10.20 3.35 14.66
N GLU A 95 10.52 2.11 15.01
CA GLU A 95 11.20 1.17 14.13
C GLU A 95 10.36 0.80 12.89
N ARG A 96 9.04 0.64 13.07
CA ARG A 96 8.10 0.42 11.96
C ARG A 96 8.06 1.64 11.03
N PHE A 97 8.00 2.84 11.61
CA PHE A 97 8.00 4.10 10.86
C PHE A 97 9.29 4.27 10.07
N VAL A 98 10.46 4.18 10.71
CA VAL A 98 11.78 4.33 10.06
C VAL A 98 11.96 3.34 8.92
N SER A 99 11.59 2.06 9.11
CA SER A 99 11.64 1.05 8.05
C SER A 99 10.67 1.33 6.89
N GLY A 100 9.49 1.88 7.20
CA GLY A 100 8.53 2.36 6.23
C GLY A 100 9.09 3.52 5.41
N PHE A 101 9.50 4.59 6.09
CA PHE A 101 10.01 5.82 5.52
C PHE A 101 11.25 5.58 4.66
N ALA A 102 12.25 4.85 5.16
CA ALA A 102 13.45 4.54 4.40
C ALA A 102 13.14 3.74 3.12
N ASN A 103 12.20 2.79 3.18
CA ASN A 103 11.85 1.97 2.03
C ASN A 103 10.95 2.65 1.00
N LYS A 104 10.03 3.52 1.45
CA LYS A 104 9.04 4.16 0.57
C LYS A 104 9.53 5.53 0.08
N CYS A 105 10.28 6.28 0.90
CA CYS A 105 10.64 7.67 0.64
C CYS A 105 12.13 7.85 0.29
N LEU A 106 13.07 7.18 0.98
CA LEU A 106 14.51 7.44 0.78
C LEU A 106 15.17 6.60 -0.32
N ARG A 107 14.78 5.32 -0.46
CA ARG A 107 15.47 4.36 -1.34
C ARG A 107 14.82 4.14 -2.71
N ARG A 108 13.78 4.89 -3.07
CA ARG A 108 13.05 4.68 -4.35
C ARG A 108 13.54 5.64 -5.43
N CYS A 109 13.82 5.07 -6.60
CA CYS A 109 14.11 5.80 -7.84
C CYS A 109 15.30 6.78 -7.79
N GLU A 110 16.15 6.69 -6.76
CA GLU A 110 17.31 7.57 -6.58
C GLU A 110 16.95 9.06 -6.75
N PHE A 111 15.76 9.46 -6.27
CA PHE A 111 15.27 10.83 -6.41
C PHE A 111 16.26 11.84 -5.84
N ASN A 112 16.97 11.50 -4.78
CA ASN A 112 17.97 12.38 -4.19
C ASN A 112 19.08 12.79 -5.19
N SER A 113 19.50 11.91 -6.10
CA SER A 113 20.57 12.20 -7.07
C SER A 113 20.06 12.63 -8.44
N HIS A 114 18.83 12.26 -8.80
CA HIS A 114 18.30 12.48 -10.16
C HIS A 114 17.05 13.36 -10.21
N LEU A 115 16.67 14.06 -9.12
CA LEU A 115 15.42 14.83 -9.05
C LEU A 115 15.22 15.78 -10.25
N HIS A 116 16.30 16.46 -10.67
CA HIS A 116 16.27 17.42 -11.79
C HIS A 116 16.00 16.77 -13.16
N GLU A 117 16.19 15.46 -13.29
CA GLU A 117 15.92 14.72 -14.52
C GLU A 117 14.44 14.30 -14.63
N TYR A 118 13.71 14.33 -13.51
CA TYR A 118 12.30 13.96 -13.48
C TYR A 118 11.39 15.10 -13.94
N GLN A 119 10.47 14.77 -14.84
CA GLN A 119 9.28 15.59 -15.07
C GLN A 119 8.24 15.27 -13.99
N VAL A 120 8.19 16.07 -12.92
CA VAL A 120 7.27 15.86 -11.80
C VAL A 120 5.84 16.24 -12.18
N LEU A 121 4.93 15.25 -12.18
CA LEU A 121 3.50 15.44 -12.42
C LEU A 121 2.73 15.39 -11.10
N LYS A 122 2.18 16.52 -10.65
CA LYS A 122 1.33 16.57 -9.46
C LYS A 122 -0.03 15.93 -9.76
N PHE A 123 -0.41 14.94 -8.95
CA PHE A 123 -1.71 14.28 -9.04
C PHE A 123 -2.67 14.80 -7.97
N ASP A 124 -3.75 15.45 -8.40
CA ASP A 124 -4.88 15.80 -7.53
C ASP A 124 -5.95 14.71 -7.66
N THR A 125 -6.23 14.06 -6.53
CA THR A 125 -7.22 12.99 -6.46
C THR A 125 -8.64 13.46 -6.80
N PHE A 126 -8.98 14.73 -6.52
CA PHE A 126 -10.31 15.30 -6.73
C PHE A 126 -10.42 16.02 -8.09
N ASN A 127 -9.34 16.63 -8.58
CA ASN A 127 -9.29 17.27 -9.89
C ASN A 127 -8.11 16.79 -10.76
N PRO A 128 -8.17 15.56 -11.32
CA PRO A 128 -7.03 14.96 -12.03
C PRO A 128 -6.79 15.53 -13.43
N ARG A 129 -7.62 16.46 -13.93
CA ARG A 129 -7.56 16.96 -15.31
C ARG A 129 -6.16 17.47 -15.70
N GLY A 130 -5.60 18.38 -14.88
CA GLY A 130 -4.28 18.94 -15.15
C GLY A 130 -3.15 17.90 -15.14
N PHE A 131 -3.27 16.85 -14.32
CA PHE A 131 -2.37 15.71 -14.33
C PHE A 131 -2.50 14.90 -15.63
N ILE A 132 -3.74 14.55 -16.00
CA ILE A 132 -4.04 13.76 -17.21
C ILE A 132 -3.51 14.49 -18.44
N ASP A 133 -3.80 15.78 -18.60
CA ASP A 133 -3.39 16.54 -19.77
C ASP A 133 -1.86 16.58 -19.94
N LYS A 134 -1.13 16.81 -18.84
CA LYS A 134 0.35 16.76 -18.84
C LYS A 134 0.87 15.37 -19.19
N LEU A 135 0.30 14.33 -18.57
CA LEU A 135 0.68 12.94 -18.87
C LEU A 135 0.47 12.59 -20.34
N LEU A 136 -0.71 12.90 -20.89
CA LEU A 136 -1.02 12.62 -22.30
C LEU A 136 -0.13 13.42 -23.24
N THR A 137 0.24 14.66 -22.88
CA THR A 137 1.19 15.48 -23.65
C THR A 137 2.56 14.82 -23.72
N ILE A 138 3.06 14.28 -22.61
CA ILE A 138 4.32 13.53 -22.57
C ILE A 138 4.22 12.27 -23.45
N LEU A 139 3.14 11.48 -23.31
CA LEU A 139 2.96 10.26 -24.11
C LEU A 139 2.91 10.57 -25.62
N LYS A 140 2.23 11.65 -26.02
CA LYS A 140 2.20 12.13 -27.41
C LYS A 140 3.58 12.55 -27.91
N LYS A 141 4.33 13.31 -27.11
CA LYS A 141 5.70 13.72 -27.42
C LYS A 141 6.61 12.52 -27.71
N HIS A 142 6.39 11.41 -27.00
CA HIS A 142 7.12 10.15 -27.18
C HIS A 142 6.49 9.19 -28.19
N LYS A 143 5.57 9.67 -29.05
CA LYS A 143 4.96 8.91 -30.17
C LYS A 143 4.23 7.63 -29.73
N VAL A 144 3.67 7.62 -28.51
CA VAL A 144 2.75 6.56 -28.09
C VAL A 144 1.51 6.59 -29.00
N SER A 145 0.98 5.43 -29.38
CA SER A 145 -0.14 5.37 -30.32
C SER A 145 -1.40 6.07 -29.79
N GLU A 146 -2.16 6.72 -30.67
CA GLU A 146 -3.42 7.37 -30.29
C GLU A 146 -4.43 6.38 -29.69
N LYS A 147 -4.42 5.11 -30.13
CA LYS A 147 -5.22 4.03 -29.52
C LYS A 147 -4.86 3.84 -28.05
N SER A 148 -3.57 3.74 -27.73
CA SER A 148 -3.08 3.60 -26.34
C SER A 148 -3.35 4.85 -25.50
N ILE A 149 -3.14 6.03 -26.06
CA ILE A 149 -3.41 7.31 -25.40
C ILE A 149 -4.90 7.43 -25.05
N ASN A 150 -5.80 7.08 -25.99
CA ASN A 150 -7.24 7.11 -25.76
C ASN A 150 -7.66 6.10 -24.68
N PHE A 151 -7.09 4.89 -24.70
CA PHE A 151 -7.33 3.90 -23.65
C PHE A 151 -6.88 4.40 -22.26
N ILE A 152 -5.71 5.03 -22.16
CA ILE A 152 -5.22 5.61 -20.90
C ILE A 152 -6.13 6.75 -20.46
N ARG A 153 -6.52 7.65 -21.37
CA ARG A 153 -7.41 8.77 -21.06
C ARG A 153 -8.72 8.28 -20.45
N THR A 154 -9.40 7.33 -21.10
CA THR A 154 -10.69 6.81 -20.61
C THR A 154 -10.54 6.05 -19.30
N SER A 155 -9.45 5.29 -19.14
CA SER A 155 -9.18 4.51 -17.92
C SER A 155 -8.86 5.40 -16.71
N VAL A 156 -8.09 6.48 -16.90
CA VAL A 156 -7.74 7.39 -15.80
C VAL A 156 -8.91 8.33 -15.48
N ALA A 157 -9.68 8.76 -16.49
CA ALA A 157 -10.85 9.61 -16.30
C ALA A 157 -12.02 8.90 -15.59
N SER A 158 -12.15 7.58 -15.72
CA SER A 158 -13.19 6.81 -15.01
C SER A 158 -12.99 6.80 -13.48
N GLY A 159 -11.79 7.17 -12.99
CA GLY A 159 -11.54 7.59 -11.61
C GLY A 159 -11.73 6.52 -10.53
N ARG A 160 -12.02 5.27 -10.90
CA ARG A 160 -12.31 4.18 -9.96
C ARG A 160 -11.44 2.96 -10.24
N THR A 161 -10.43 2.78 -9.41
CA THR A 161 -9.82 1.46 -9.21
C THR A 161 -10.61 0.70 -8.16
N SER A 162 -10.59 -0.63 -8.20
CA SER A 162 -11.18 -1.51 -7.16
C SER A 162 -10.73 -1.19 -5.73
N HIS A 163 -9.63 -0.47 -5.56
CA HIS A 163 -8.99 -0.16 -4.27
C HIS A 163 -9.02 1.33 -3.90
N SER A 164 -9.84 2.13 -4.57
CA SER A 164 -9.92 3.56 -4.28
C SER A 164 -10.57 3.76 -2.92
N THR A 165 -9.83 4.33 -1.96
CA THR A 165 -10.37 4.82 -0.69
C THR A 165 -10.76 6.31 -0.77
N LYS A 166 -10.90 6.85 -1.98
CA LYS A 166 -11.10 8.28 -2.22
C LYS A 166 -12.31 8.83 -1.46
N ASP A 167 -13.38 8.04 -1.40
CA ASP A 167 -14.67 8.43 -0.82
C ASP A 167 -14.99 7.70 0.50
N SER A 168 -13.99 7.04 1.13
CA SER A 168 -14.21 6.30 2.38
C SER A 168 -14.36 7.24 3.57
N VAL A 169 -15.31 6.95 4.46
CA VAL A 169 -15.57 7.73 5.68
C VAL A 169 -14.29 7.88 6.52
N GLU A 170 -13.53 6.80 6.66
CA GLU A 170 -12.30 6.76 7.44
C GLU A 170 -11.25 7.74 6.92
N ARG A 171 -11.18 7.94 5.60
CA ARG A 171 -10.28 8.92 4.98
C ARG A 171 -10.71 10.34 5.31
N GLN A 172 -12.02 10.62 5.23
CA GLN A 172 -12.55 11.95 5.54
C GLN A 172 -12.37 12.29 7.01
N GLU A 173 -12.69 11.37 7.92
CA GLU A 173 -12.51 11.52 9.36
C GLU A 173 -11.04 11.72 9.73
N THR A 174 -10.14 10.90 9.16
CA THR A 174 -8.69 11.05 9.39
C THR A 174 -8.20 12.42 8.93
N LYS A 175 -8.64 12.87 7.75
CA LYS A 175 -8.26 14.19 7.21
C LYS A 175 -8.75 15.31 8.13
N ASN A 176 -10.02 15.27 8.54
CA ASN A 176 -10.59 16.26 9.44
C ASN A 176 -9.85 16.30 10.77
N THR A 177 -9.57 15.14 11.37
CA THR A 177 -8.83 15.02 12.64
C THR A 177 -7.44 15.64 12.59
N ILE A 178 -6.71 15.43 11.49
CA ILE A 178 -5.37 16.02 11.31
C ILE A 178 -5.49 17.54 11.22
N LEU A 179 -6.40 18.04 10.37
CA LEU A 179 -6.52 19.48 10.09
C LEU A 179 -7.13 20.26 11.25
N SER A 180 -7.93 19.63 12.12
CA SER A 180 -8.48 20.24 13.33
C SER A 180 -7.49 20.25 14.51
N SER A 181 -6.24 19.82 14.31
CA SER A 181 -5.22 19.79 15.36
C SER A 181 -3.91 20.39 14.85
N GLU A 182 -3.51 21.51 15.44
CA GLU A 182 -2.22 22.16 15.14
C GLU A 182 -1.06 21.18 15.32
N TYR A 183 -1.05 20.45 16.44
CA TYR A 183 -0.02 19.46 16.74
C TYR A 183 0.08 18.36 15.66
N LEU A 184 -1.06 17.80 15.22
CA LEU A 184 -1.05 16.75 14.19
C LEU A 184 -0.68 17.31 12.81
N THR A 185 -1.08 18.54 12.51
CA THR A 185 -0.70 19.24 11.28
C THR A 185 0.80 19.53 11.25
N ASP A 186 1.37 20.02 12.36
CA ASP A 186 2.82 20.24 12.51
C ASP A 186 3.61 18.93 12.34
N LEU A 187 3.14 17.82 12.95
CA LEU A 187 3.76 16.51 12.74
C LEU A 187 3.69 16.05 11.28
N LEU A 188 2.55 16.25 10.59
CA LEU A 188 2.42 15.95 9.16
C LEU A 188 3.43 16.75 8.33
N ILE A 189 3.52 18.05 8.59
CA ILE A 189 4.47 18.95 7.91
C ILE A 189 5.90 18.45 8.13
N LYS A 190 6.28 18.14 9.37
CA LYS A 190 7.63 17.63 9.69
C LYS A 190 7.92 16.29 9.02
N MET A 191 6.94 15.38 8.97
CA MET A 191 7.10 14.07 8.35
C MET A 191 7.23 14.14 6.82
N TYR A 192 6.55 15.09 6.16
CA TYR A 192 6.51 15.25 4.70
C TYR A 192 7.17 16.56 4.24
N PHE A 193 8.05 17.14 5.04
CA PHE A 193 8.62 18.47 4.79
C PHE A 193 9.25 18.60 3.40
N TYR A 194 10.04 17.60 3.01
CA TYR A 194 10.67 17.58 1.69
C TYR A 194 9.66 17.49 0.55
N ASP A 195 8.52 16.83 0.73
CA ASP A 195 7.49 16.80 -0.31
C ASP A 195 6.91 18.21 -0.51
N PHE A 196 6.64 18.94 0.58
CA PHE A 196 6.15 20.33 0.50
C PHE A 196 7.15 21.24 -0.20
N VAL A 197 8.42 21.18 0.20
CA VAL A 197 9.47 22.08 -0.31
C VAL A 197 9.90 21.71 -1.73
N LEU A 198 10.31 20.45 -1.95
CA LEU A 198 10.90 20.03 -3.24
C LEU A 198 9.88 20.03 -4.37
N PHE A 199 8.61 19.69 -4.07
CA PHE A 199 7.56 19.67 -5.09
C PHE A 199 6.69 20.92 -5.07
N GLY A 200 6.92 21.88 -4.17
CA GLY A 200 6.16 23.13 -4.07
C GLY A 200 4.68 22.88 -3.81
N PHE A 201 4.35 22.04 -2.82
CA PHE A 201 2.99 21.99 -2.28
C PHE A 201 2.81 23.11 -1.25
N PRO A 202 1.62 23.75 -1.18
CA PRO A 202 1.35 24.73 -0.15
C PRO A 202 1.42 24.06 1.23
N ILE A 203 2.11 24.70 2.17
CA ILE A 203 2.12 24.27 3.57
C ILE A 203 0.73 24.59 4.13
N PRO A 204 0.00 23.61 4.72
CA PRO A 204 -1.29 23.87 5.33
C PRO A 204 -1.13 24.85 6.50
N GLU A 205 -1.91 25.91 6.51
CA GLU A 205 -2.08 26.76 7.69
C GLU A 205 -2.99 26.02 8.68
N ALA A 206 -2.60 25.94 9.95
CA ALA A 206 -3.47 25.38 10.99
C ALA A 206 -4.72 26.27 11.11
N THR A 207 -5.91 25.67 10.98
CA THR A 207 -7.16 26.41 11.19
C THR A 207 -7.51 26.43 12.68
N TYR A 208 -7.76 27.63 13.21
CA TYR A 208 -8.27 27.84 14.56
C TYR A 208 -9.78 27.56 14.58
N ASP A 209 -10.23 26.66 15.45
CA ASP A 209 -11.58 26.76 15.99
C ASP A 209 -11.46 27.66 17.23
N GLU A 210 -12.01 28.88 17.18
CA GLU A 210 -12.22 29.73 18.36
C GLU A 210 -13.26 29.11 19.31
#